data_AF-A0A7V0M0M9-F1
#
_entry.id   AF-A0A7V0M0M9-F1
#
_cell.length_a   1.000
_cell.length_b   1.000
_cell.length_c   1.000
_cell.angle_alpha   90.00
_cell.angle_beta   90.00
_cell.angle_gamma   90.00
#
_symmetry.space_group_name_H-M   'P 1'
#
loop_
_entity.id
_entity.type
_entity.pdbx_description
1 polymer ?
#
loop_
_entity_poly.entity_id
_entity_poly.type
_entity_poly.pdbx_seq_one_letter_code
_entity_poly.pdbx_strand_id
1 'polypeptide(L)'
;MFPSVNEQMDKIRRGVDEIIPEEELVKKLERSIKENKPLRIKEGFDPTAPDIHLGHMVSIRKLRQFQELGHQVIFLIGDFTGMIGDPSGRNEMRKHLTQKEVLKNAETYKEQIFKVLDPQKTMIDFNSRWHAKLKFEDVLTLTSKYTVARMLERDDFKKRMKAGKPISMMEFLYPLVQAYDSVALKADVELGGTDQKFNLLVGRDIMTEYGLEPQVILTLPLLIGLDGTEKMSKSLGNYIGINELPQEMYG
;
A
#
# COMPACT_ATOMS: atom_id res chain seq x y z
N MET A 1 9.41 -24.12 9.34
CA MET A 1 8.51 -24.87 8.44
C MET A 1 7.21 -24.07 8.35
N PHE A 2 6.70 -23.82 7.15
CA PHE A 2 5.44 -23.09 6.98
C PHE A 2 4.28 -23.85 7.65
N PRO A 3 3.32 -23.17 8.30
CA PRO A 3 2.08 -23.81 8.76
C PRO A 3 1.26 -24.36 7.59
N SER A 4 0.25 -25.17 7.87
CA SER A 4 -0.67 -25.64 6.83
C SER A 4 -1.43 -24.48 6.16
N VAL A 5 -1.87 -24.66 4.92
CA VAL A 5 -2.62 -23.62 4.18
C VAL A 5 -3.84 -23.14 4.97
N ASN A 6 -4.56 -24.05 5.64
CA ASN A 6 -5.73 -23.71 6.45
C ASN A 6 -5.35 -22.82 7.64
N GLU A 7 -4.31 -23.17 8.40
CA GLU A 7 -3.84 -22.34 9.52
C GLU A 7 -3.37 -20.95 9.06
N GLN A 8 -2.73 -20.87 7.89
CA GLN A 8 -2.33 -19.60 7.29
C GLN A 8 -3.56 -18.77 6.90
N MET A 9 -4.52 -19.36 6.19
CA MET A 9 -5.75 -18.68 5.77
C MET A 9 -6.60 -18.22 6.95
N ASP A 10 -6.72 -19.01 8.02
CA ASP A 10 -7.46 -18.64 9.23
C ASP A 10 -6.86 -17.38 9.89
N LYS A 11 -5.53 -17.29 9.96
CA LYS A 11 -4.84 -16.09 10.45
C LYS A 11 -4.96 -14.92 9.48
N ILE A 12 -4.81 -15.17 8.18
CA ILE A 12 -4.84 -14.12 7.16
C ILE A 12 -6.23 -13.49 7.09
N ARG A 13 -7.32 -14.25 7.05
CA ARG A 13 -8.71 -13.75 6.96
C ARG A 13 -9.13 -12.88 8.13
N ARG A 14 -8.56 -13.09 9.32
CA ARG A 14 -8.99 -12.38 10.53
C ARG A 14 -8.77 -10.87 10.41
N GLY A 15 -9.86 -10.10 10.45
CA GLY A 15 -9.83 -8.63 10.41
C GLY A 15 -9.52 -8.04 9.02
N VAL A 16 -9.64 -8.86 7.98
CA VAL A 16 -9.54 -8.44 6.57
C VAL A 16 -10.91 -8.09 6.06
N ASP A 17 -10.98 -7.06 5.23
CA ASP A 17 -12.22 -6.65 4.56
C ASP A 17 -12.45 -7.54 3.34
N GLU A 18 -11.45 -7.68 2.46
CA GLU A 18 -11.53 -8.49 1.25
C GLU A 18 -10.18 -9.08 0.85
N ILE A 19 -10.20 -10.25 0.20
CA ILE A 19 -9.03 -10.89 -0.44
C ILE A 19 -9.39 -11.15 -1.90
N ILE A 20 -8.60 -10.63 -2.84
CA ILE A 20 -8.92 -10.68 -4.27
C ILE A 20 -7.71 -11.13 -5.10
N PRO A 21 -7.81 -12.24 -5.86
CA PRO A 21 -8.73 -13.35 -5.67
C PRO A 21 -8.21 -14.29 -4.58
N GLU A 22 -9.11 -14.76 -3.73
CA GLU A 22 -8.75 -15.58 -2.57
C GLU A 22 -8.21 -16.96 -2.95
N GLU A 23 -8.76 -17.56 -4.01
CA GLU A 23 -8.30 -18.84 -4.54
C GLU A 23 -6.86 -18.80 -5.06
N GLU A 24 -6.39 -17.65 -5.54
CA GLU A 24 -4.98 -17.49 -5.92
C GLU A 24 -4.08 -17.36 -4.71
N LEU A 25 -4.55 -16.77 -3.61
CA LEU A 25 -3.78 -16.76 -2.36
C LEU A 25 -3.53 -18.17 -1.88
N VAL A 26 -4.56 -19.02 -1.87
CA VAL A 26 -4.46 -20.44 -1.53
C VAL A 26 -3.39 -21.12 -2.38
N LYS A 27 -3.44 -20.97 -3.71
CA LYS A 27 -2.44 -21.55 -4.63
C LYS A 27 -1.02 -21.03 -4.37
N LYS A 28 -0.87 -19.74 -4.10
CA LYS A 28 0.44 -19.14 -3.76
C LYS A 28 0.99 -19.71 -2.44
N LEU A 29 0.14 -19.91 -1.43
CA LEU A 29 0.53 -20.53 -0.16
C LEU A 29 0.92 -22.00 -0.33
N GLU A 30 0.16 -22.78 -1.10
CA GLU A 30 0.51 -24.16 -1.45
C GLU A 30 1.88 -24.24 -2.12
N ARG A 31 2.14 -23.37 -3.10
CA ARG A 31 3.43 -23.26 -3.77
C ARG A 31 4.54 -22.86 -2.79
N SER A 32 4.28 -21.88 -1.93
CA SER A 32 5.23 -21.41 -0.91
C SER A 32 5.68 -22.54 0.02
N ILE A 33 4.74 -23.37 0.48
CA ILE A 33 5.02 -24.56 1.30
C ILE A 33 5.83 -25.59 0.49
N LYS A 34 5.38 -25.92 -0.72
CA LYS A 34 6.00 -26.94 -1.58
C LYS A 34 7.45 -26.60 -1.94
N GLU A 35 7.71 -25.33 -2.26
CA GLU A 35 9.02 -24.82 -2.67
C GLU A 35 9.86 -24.35 -1.49
N ASN A 36 9.29 -24.35 -0.27
CA ASN A 36 9.89 -23.77 0.93
C ASN A 36 10.41 -22.33 0.69
N LYS A 37 9.63 -21.54 -0.06
CA LYS A 37 9.98 -20.17 -0.47
C LYS A 37 8.94 -19.18 0.04
N PRO A 38 9.33 -18.15 0.81
CA PRO A 38 8.38 -17.17 1.34
C PRO A 38 7.74 -16.34 0.22
N LEU A 39 6.45 -16.05 0.38
CA LEU A 39 5.77 -15.03 -0.41
C LEU A 39 6.31 -13.63 -0.10
N ARG A 40 6.22 -12.75 -1.10
CA ARG A 40 6.61 -11.35 -1.06
C ARG A 40 5.39 -10.49 -0.79
N ILE A 41 5.25 -10.01 0.44
CA ILE A 41 4.09 -9.27 0.93
C ILE A 41 4.41 -7.78 0.91
N LYS A 42 3.86 -7.04 -0.06
CA LYS A 42 4.09 -5.60 -0.26
C LYS A 42 3.06 -4.78 0.51
N GLU A 43 3.51 -3.70 1.13
CA GLU A 43 2.65 -2.56 1.45
C GLU A 43 3.43 -1.26 1.26
N GLY A 44 2.80 -0.28 0.60
CA GLY A 44 3.37 1.03 0.33
C GLY A 44 2.95 2.07 1.37
N PHE A 45 3.90 2.88 1.82
CA PHE A 45 3.66 4.01 2.72
C PHE A 45 4.29 5.27 2.13
N ASP A 46 3.47 6.28 1.84
CA ASP A 46 3.94 7.61 1.44
C ASP A 46 4.19 8.45 2.73
N PRO A 47 5.46 8.75 3.08
CA PRO A 47 5.81 9.39 4.36
C PRO A 47 5.55 10.90 4.31
N THR A 48 4.27 11.26 4.27
CA THR A 48 3.81 12.66 4.14
C THR A 48 3.91 13.47 5.42
N ALA A 49 4.17 12.82 6.55
CA ALA A 49 4.44 13.40 7.85
C ALA A 49 5.23 12.37 8.70
N PRO A 50 5.99 12.78 9.73
CA PRO A 50 6.94 11.90 10.42
C PRO A 50 6.30 10.79 11.28
N ASP A 51 5.18 11.04 11.94
CA ASP A 51 4.67 10.11 12.97
C ASP A 51 3.63 9.13 12.47
N ILE A 52 3.79 7.84 12.67
CA ILE A 52 2.75 6.86 12.37
C ILE A 52 1.67 6.91 13.48
N HIS A 53 0.42 6.62 13.11
CA HIS A 53 -0.72 6.57 14.03
C HIS A 53 -1.41 5.21 14.01
N LEU A 54 -2.32 4.97 14.97
CA LEU A 54 -3.04 3.70 15.11
C LEU A 54 -3.76 3.24 13.84
N GLY A 55 -4.23 4.17 12.99
CA GLY A 55 -4.80 3.81 11.68
C GLY A 55 -3.85 2.99 10.80
N HIS A 56 -2.56 3.31 10.78
CA HIS A 56 -1.56 2.52 10.04
C HIS A 56 -1.22 1.19 10.76
N MET A 57 -1.42 1.12 12.07
CA MET A 57 -1.16 -0.11 12.83
C MET A 57 -2.10 -1.25 12.44
N VAL A 58 -3.27 -0.96 11.86
CA VAL A 58 -4.18 -1.99 11.33
C VAL A 58 -3.45 -2.87 10.32
N SER A 59 -2.78 -2.26 9.33
CA SER A 59 -2.09 -2.97 8.27
C SER A 59 -0.71 -3.46 8.67
N ILE A 60 0.05 -2.68 9.45
CA ILE A 60 1.34 -3.11 9.98
C ILE A 60 1.20 -4.37 10.86
N ARG A 61 0.12 -4.50 11.64
CA ARG A 61 -0.16 -5.74 12.39
C ARG A 61 -0.49 -6.92 11.48
N LYS A 62 -1.14 -6.69 10.34
CA LYS A 62 -1.37 -7.74 9.34
C LYS A 62 -0.05 -8.18 8.69
N LEU A 63 0.83 -7.25 8.34
CA LEU A 63 2.19 -7.57 7.89
C LEU A 63 2.96 -8.42 8.91
N ARG A 64 2.87 -8.08 10.20
CA ARG A 64 3.47 -8.91 11.27
C ARG A 64 2.93 -10.33 11.27
N GLN A 65 1.63 -10.53 11.06
CA GLN A 65 1.06 -11.88 10.95
C GLN A 65 1.67 -12.65 9.76
N PHE A 66 1.89 -12.01 8.61
CA PHE A 66 2.60 -12.64 7.50
C PHE A 66 4.04 -13.04 7.87
N GLN A 67 4.77 -12.24 8.66
CA GLN A 67 6.11 -12.58 9.16
C GLN A 67 6.09 -13.79 10.11
N GLU A 68 5.06 -13.90 10.96
CA GLU A 68 4.85 -15.03 11.87
C GLU A 68 4.51 -16.32 11.11
N LEU A 69 3.84 -16.19 9.96
CA LEU A 69 3.61 -17.29 9.02
C LEU A 69 4.86 -17.67 8.21
N GLY A 70 5.92 -16.87 8.29
CA GLY A 70 7.21 -17.15 7.65
C GLY A 70 7.42 -16.47 6.30
N HIS A 71 6.55 -15.54 5.91
CA HIS A 71 6.67 -14.78 4.67
C HIS A 71 7.55 -13.54 4.81
N GLN A 72 8.01 -13.01 3.68
CA GLN A 72 8.85 -11.82 3.64
C GLN A 72 7.96 -10.59 3.45
N VAL A 73 8.05 -9.65 4.39
CA VAL A 73 7.39 -8.35 4.27
C VAL A 73 8.31 -7.38 3.53
N ILE A 74 7.73 -6.67 2.58
CA ILE A 74 8.33 -5.56 1.85
C ILE A 74 7.61 -4.29 2.29
N PHE A 75 8.27 -3.53 3.16
CA PHE A 75 7.80 -2.22 3.57
C PHE A 75 8.32 -1.19 2.57
N LEU A 76 7.47 -0.82 1.61
CA LEU A 76 7.84 0.08 0.53
C LEU A 76 7.64 1.53 0.96
N ILE A 77 8.73 2.28 1.00
CA ILE A 77 8.68 3.72 1.23
C ILE A 77 8.46 4.41 -0.11
N GLY A 78 7.34 5.11 -0.19
CA GLY A 78 6.92 5.86 -1.37
C GLY A 78 7.63 7.20 -1.48
N ASP A 79 8.94 7.19 -1.69
CA ASP A 79 9.72 8.42 -1.68
C ASP A 79 9.62 9.21 -2.99
N PHE A 80 9.30 8.53 -4.09
CA PHE A 80 8.92 9.15 -5.35
C PHE A 80 7.41 9.46 -5.41
N THR A 81 6.56 8.50 -5.01
CA THR A 81 5.10 8.67 -4.98
C THR A 81 4.65 9.76 -4.01
N GLY A 82 5.34 9.91 -2.88
CA GLY A 82 5.12 11.00 -1.93
C GLY A 82 5.37 12.41 -2.50
N MET A 83 6.20 12.52 -3.56
CA MET A 83 6.39 13.79 -4.29
C MET A 83 5.20 14.09 -5.23
N ILE A 84 4.51 13.06 -5.73
CA ILE A 84 3.32 13.18 -6.59
C ILE A 84 2.07 13.44 -5.76
N GLY A 85 1.85 12.60 -4.74
CA GLY A 85 0.71 12.62 -3.83
C GLY A 85 -0.46 11.73 -4.29
N ASP A 86 -0.84 10.76 -3.45
CA ASP A 86 -2.01 9.89 -3.68
C ASP A 86 -3.34 10.66 -3.66
N PRO A 87 -4.18 10.58 -4.72
CA PRO A 87 -5.52 11.17 -4.75
C PRO A 87 -6.61 10.34 -4.03
N SER A 88 -6.30 9.12 -3.57
CA SER A 88 -7.32 8.14 -3.12
C SER A 88 -8.11 8.59 -1.89
N GLY A 89 -9.44 8.64 -2.05
CA GLY A 89 -10.37 9.08 -1.02
C GLY A 89 -10.28 10.57 -0.68
N ARG A 90 -9.74 11.42 -1.58
CA ARG A 90 -9.60 12.86 -1.35
C ARG A 90 -10.35 13.70 -2.39
N ASN A 91 -10.79 14.88 -1.95
CA ASN A 91 -11.54 15.85 -2.75
C ASN A 91 -10.68 17.03 -3.26
N GLU A 92 -9.42 17.14 -2.83
CA GLU A 92 -8.50 18.25 -3.11
C GLU A 92 -7.08 17.75 -3.42
N MET A 93 -6.27 18.57 -4.09
CA MET A 93 -4.88 18.26 -4.44
C MET A 93 -3.97 18.22 -3.20
N ARG A 94 -2.99 17.30 -3.20
CA ARG A 94 -1.97 17.17 -2.15
C ARG A 94 -0.93 18.30 -2.25
N LYS A 95 -0.33 18.66 -1.11
CA LYS A 95 0.92 19.45 -1.10
C LYS A 95 2.08 18.55 -1.53
N HIS A 96 2.88 19.03 -2.49
CA HIS A 96 4.11 18.35 -2.90
C HIS A 96 5.19 18.50 -1.81
N LEU A 97 5.84 17.39 -1.48
CA LEU A 97 6.98 17.36 -0.57
C LEU A 97 8.29 17.27 -1.36
N THR A 98 9.35 17.86 -0.83
CA THR A 98 10.69 17.66 -1.37
C THR A 98 11.21 16.27 -1.01
N GLN A 99 12.09 15.71 -1.85
CA GLN A 99 12.74 14.43 -1.56
C GLN A 99 13.43 14.41 -0.19
N LYS A 100 14.02 15.54 0.23
CA LYS A 100 14.68 15.67 1.53
C LYS A 100 13.70 15.54 2.71
N GLU A 101 12.51 16.14 2.60
CA GLU A 101 11.47 16.03 3.63
C GLU A 101 10.91 14.60 3.70
N VAL A 102 10.68 14.00 2.55
CA VAL A 102 10.21 12.61 2.43
C VAL A 102 11.21 11.64 3.06
N LEU A 103 12.51 11.79 2.77
CA LEU A 103 13.56 10.95 3.37
C LEU A 103 13.69 11.16 4.88
N LYS A 104 13.51 12.40 5.37
CA LYS A 104 13.49 12.66 6.81
C LYS A 104 12.32 11.94 7.50
N ASN A 105 11.13 11.99 6.93
CA ASN A 105 9.96 11.28 7.45
C ASN A 105 10.10 9.76 7.31
N ALA A 106 10.78 9.28 6.27
CA ALA A 106 11.08 7.87 6.07
C ALA A 106 11.91 7.29 7.21
N GLU A 107 12.93 7.99 7.71
CA GLU A 107 13.71 7.52 8.87
C GLU A 107 12.85 7.34 10.12
N THR A 108 11.96 8.31 10.41
CA THR A 108 11.03 8.18 11.54
C THR A 108 10.06 7.01 11.36
N TYR A 109 9.65 6.68 10.13
CA TYR A 109 8.80 5.52 9.86
C TYR A 109 9.54 4.22 10.18
N LYS A 110 10.80 4.09 9.76
CA LYS A 110 11.62 2.89 10.01
C LYS A 110 11.75 2.60 11.51
N GLU A 111 12.03 3.62 12.32
CA GLU A 111 12.14 3.46 13.77
C GLU A 111 10.81 2.98 14.39
N GLN A 112 9.70 3.52 13.88
CA GLN A 112 8.36 3.26 14.40
C GLN A 112 7.80 1.89 14.02
N ILE A 113 7.99 1.45 12.77
CA ILE A 113 7.43 0.17 12.30
C ILE A 113 8.05 -1.02 13.02
N PHE A 114 9.32 -0.92 13.43
CA PHE A 114 10.02 -2.01 14.13
C PHE A 114 9.58 -2.19 15.58
N LYS A 115 8.70 -1.33 16.11
CA LYS A 115 7.94 -1.64 17.33
C LYS A 115 7.00 -2.85 17.15
N VAL A 116 6.63 -3.16 15.91
CA VAL A 116 5.69 -4.26 15.58
C VAL A 116 6.33 -5.27 14.63
N LEU A 117 6.98 -4.81 13.56
CA LEU A 117 7.60 -5.67 12.56
C LEU A 117 8.94 -6.23 13.05
N ASP A 118 9.24 -7.45 12.65
CA ASP A 118 10.55 -8.07 12.83
C ASP A 118 11.55 -7.53 11.78
N PRO A 119 12.62 -6.81 12.17
CA PRO A 119 13.60 -6.28 11.22
C PRO A 119 14.26 -7.35 10.34
N GLN A 120 14.45 -8.58 10.86
CA GLN A 120 15.09 -9.67 10.11
C GLN A 120 14.19 -10.22 9.00
N LYS A 121 12.87 -10.02 9.10
CA LYS A 121 11.87 -10.45 8.13
C LYS A 121 11.24 -9.28 7.37
N THR A 122 11.84 -8.10 7.46
CA THR A 122 11.37 -6.88 6.79
C THR A 122 12.42 -6.41 5.80
N MET A 123 12.04 -6.31 4.54
CA MET A 123 12.81 -5.58 3.53
C MET A 123 12.24 -4.17 3.43
N ILE A 124 13.01 -3.15 3.78
CA ILE A 124 12.68 -1.77 3.46
C ILE A 124 13.21 -1.47 2.07
N ASP A 125 12.37 -0.97 1.17
CA ASP A 125 12.76 -0.53 -0.17
C ASP A 125 12.20 0.87 -0.45
N PHE A 126 12.72 1.54 -1.46
CA PHE A 126 12.36 2.92 -1.84
C PHE A 126 11.97 2.93 -3.31
N ASN A 127 10.78 3.42 -3.64
CA ASN A 127 10.31 3.35 -5.02
C ASN A 127 11.06 4.28 -5.99
N SER A 128 11.79 5.29 -5.49
CA SER A 128 12.76 6.04 -6.30
C SER A 128 13.85 5.15 -6.91
N ARG A 129 14.13 3.97 -6.34
CA ARG A 129 15.14 3.01 -6.85
C ARG A 129 14.91 2.61 -8.30
N TRP A 130 13.65 2.55 -8.73
CA TRP A 130 13.25 2.29 -10.11
C TRP A 130 12.65 3.52 -10.78
N HIS A 131 11.79 4.29 -10.10
CA HIS A 131 11.11 5.44 -10.72
C HIS A 131 12.07 6.53 -11.18
N ALA A 132 13.13 6.81 -10.42
CA ALA A 132 14.13 7.82 -10.80
C ALA A 132 14.96 7.44 -12.04
N LYS A 133 14.85 6.18 -12.50
CA LYS A 133 15.57 5.65 -13.66
C LYS A 133 14.68 5.48 -14.88
N LEU A 134 13.36 5.64 -14.74
CA LEU A 134 12.43 5.54 -15.85
C LEU A 134 12.69 6.67 -16.84
N LYS A 135 12.86 6.30 -18.10
CA LYS A 135 12.88 7.23 -19.22
C LYS A 135 11.45 7.53 -19.64
N PHE A 136 11.27 8.60 -20.41
CA PHE A 136 9.96 8.98 -20.91
C PHE A 136 9.30 7.86 -21.75
N GLU A 137 10.10 7.11 -22.52
CA GLU A 137 9.63 5.93 -23.27
C GLU A 137 9.05 4.83 -22.35
N ASP A 138 9.62 4.63 -21.16
CA ASP A 138 9.10 3.68 -20.18
C ASP A 138 7.74 4.14 -19.64
N VAL A 139 7.57 5.45 -19.43
CA VAL A 139 6.29 6.05 -19.00
C VAL A 139 5.23 5.90 -20.10
N LEU A 140 5.58 6.15 -21.37
CA LEU A 140 4.68 5.92 -22.51
C LEU A 140 4.27 4.45 -22.61
N THR A 141 5.21 3.53 -22.39
CA THR A 141 4.95 2.09 -22.38
C THR A 141 4.04 1.68 -21.22
N LEU A 142 4.23 2.26 -20.02
CA LEU A 142 3.37 1.99 -18.87
C LEU A 142 1.95 2.53 -19.09
N THR A 143 1.84 3.75 -19.58
CA THR A 143 0.54 4.42 -19.80
C THR A 143 -0.26 3.81 -20.95
N SER A 144 0.39 3.18 -21.93
CA SER A 144 -0.31 2.49 -23.02
C SER A 144 -0.97 1.16 -22.59
N LYS A 145 -0.57 0.61 -21.44
CA LYS A 145 -1.08 -0.65 -20.88
C LYS A 145 -2.39 -0.51 -20.10
N TYR A 146 -2.89 0.71 -19.92
CA TYR A 146 -4.13 0.95 -19.18
C TYR A 146 -5.00 1.99 -19.87
N THR A 147 -6.31 1.77 -19.89
CA THR A 147 -7.22 2.64 -20.65
C THR A 147 -7.75 3.78 -19.80
N VAL A 148 -8.02 4.90 -20.46
CA VAL A 148 -8.72 6.04 -19.83
C VAL A 148 -10.08 5.63 -19.29
N ALA A 149 -10.80 4.75 -20.01
CA ALA A 149 -12.11 4.26 -19.57
C ALA A 149 -12.05 3.56 -18.22
N ARG A 150 -11.08 2.64 -18.02
CA ARG A 150 -10.87 1.98 -16.72
C ARG A 150 -10.44 2.96 -15.63
N MET A 151 -9.63 3.96 -15.97
CA MET A 151 -9.23 4.99 -15.00
C MET A 151 -10.45 5.79 -14.48
N LEU A 152 -11.41 6.07 -15.35
CA LEU A 152 -12.64 6.81 -15.03
C LEU A 152 -13.69 5.98 -14.26
N GLU A 153 -13.50 4.67 -14.11
CA GLU A 153 -14.35 3.83 -13.26
C GLU A 153 -14.10 4.06 -11.77
N ARG A 154 -12.94 4.63 -11.43
CA ARG A 154 -12.57 5.01 -10.07
C ARG A 154 -13.57 6.03 -9.49
N ASP A 155 -14.10 5.74 -8.30
CA ASP A 155 -15.25 6.47 -7.74
C ASP A 155 -15.01 7.96 -7.51
N ASP A 156 -13.83 8.36 -7.04
CA ASP A 156 -13.47 9.76 -6.80
C ASP A 156 -13.35 10.56 -8.10
N PHE A 157 -12.72 9.99 -9.14
CA PHE A 157 -12.63 10.59 -10.46
C PHE A 157 -14.01 10.69 -11.10
N LYS A 158 -14.82 9.64 -11.02
CA LYS A 158 -16.21 9.66 -11.51
C LYS A 158 -17.04 10.76 -10.85
N LYS A 159 -16.94 10.93 -9.53
CA LYS A 159 -17.64 12.00 -8.80
C LYS A 159 -17.13 13.38 -9.17
N ARG A 160 -15.81 13.59 -9.25
CA ARG A 160 -15.19 14.88 -9.60
C ARG A 160 -15.51 15.30 -11.05
N MET A 161 -15.42 14.38 -12.01
CA MET A 161 -15.79 14.64 -13.40
C MET A 161 -17.27 15.04 -13.53
N LYS A 162 -18.18 14.32 -12.85
CA LYS A 162 -19.61 14.68 -12.82
C LYS A 162 -19.86 16.05 -12.19
N ALA A 163 -19.06 16.43 -11.20
CA ALA A 163 -19.14 17.73 -10.53
C ALA A 163 -18.38 18.86 -11.26
N GLY A 164 -17.79 18.60 -12.42
CA GLY A 164 -16.96 19.58 -13.14
C GLY A 164 -15.70 20.00 -12.40
N LYS A 165 -15.26 19.23 -11.40
CA LYS A 165 -14.02 19.48 -10.66
C LYS A 165 -12.83 18.96 -11.48
N PRO A 166 -11.78 19.78 -11.67
CA PRO A 166 -10.61 19.37 -12.45
C PRO A 166 -9.94 18.15 -11.81
N ILE A 167 -9.36 17.29 -12.64
CA ILE A 167 -8.47 16.20 -12.24
C ILE A 167 -7.19 16.37 -13.04
N SER A 168 -6.06 16.48 -12.36
CA SER A 168 -4.78 16.67 -13.02
C SER A 168 -4.28 15.38 -13.67
N MET A 169 -3.44 15.52 -14.69
CA MET A 169 -2.77 14.36 -15.31
C MET A 169 -1.88 13.62 -14.31
N MET A 170 -1.30 14.32 -13.33
CA MET A 170 -0.49 13.70 -12.28
C MET A 170 -1.32 12.77 -11.40
N GLU A 171 -2.54 13.17 -11.03
CA GLU A 171 -3.47 12.31 -10.29
C GLU A 171 -3.86 11.06 -11.11
N PHE A 172 -4.02 11.21 -12.43
CA PHE A 172 -4.27 10.10 -13.35
C PHE A 172 -3.11 9.11 -13.43
N LEU A 173 -1.87 9.59 -13.34
CA LEU A 173 -0.68 8.73 -13.44
C LEU A 173 -0.38 7.99 -12.13
N TYR A 174 -0.81 8.52 -10.98
CA TYR A 174 -0.47 7.94 -9.67
C TYR A 174 -0.78 6.43 -9.55
N PRO A 175 -1.97 5.92 -9.94
CA PRO A 175 -2.25 4.49 -9.84
C PRO A 175 -1.29 3.63 -10.66
N LEU A 176 -0.82 4.13 -11.81
CA LEU A 176 0.15 3.43 -12.66
C LEU A 176 1.55 3.43 -12.04
N VAL A 177 1.95 4.52 -11.41
CA VAL A 177 3.23 4.63 -10.68
C VAL A 177 3.24 3.62 -9.52
N GLN A 178 2.17 3.57 -8.72
CA GLN A 178 2.03 2.58 -7.65
C GLN A 178 1.96 1.14 -8.19
N ALA A 179 1.28 0.92 -9.31
CA ALA A 179 1.18 -0.40 -9.94
C ALA A 179 2.54 -0.92 -10.41
N TYR A 180 3.38 -0.03 -10.95
CA TYR A 180 4.72 -0.39 -11.39
C TYR A 180 5.64 -0.78 -10.23
N ASP A 181 5.38 -0.29 -9.01
CA ASP A 181 6.08 -0.78 -7.80
C ASP A 181 5.91 -2.29 -7.63
N SER A 182 4.73 -2.83 -7.92
CA SER A 182 4.46 -4.27 -7.84
C SER A 182 5.17 -5.07 -8.93
N VAL A 183 5.33 -4.49 -10.13
CA VAL A 183 6.15 -5.06 -11.21
C VAL A 183 7.61 -5.13 -10.77
N ALA A 184 8.17 -4.02 -10.28
CA ALA A 184 9.56 -3.94 -9.83
C ALA A 184 9.85 -4.88 -8.66
N LEU A 185 8.91 -5.01 -7.72
CA LEU A 185 9.04 -5.87 -6.55
C LEU A 185 8.63 -7.31 -6.80
N LYS A 186 7.95 -7.63 -7.91
CA LYS A 186 7.33 -8.95 -8.15
C LYS A 186 6.52 -9.40 -6.94
N ALA A 187 5.59 -8.55 -6.50
CA ALA A 187 4.79 -8.78 -5.30
C ALA A 187 3.86 -10.00 -5.46
N ASP A 188 3.82 -10.88 -4.46
CA ASP A 188 2.86 -11.99 -4.43
C ASP A 188 1.51 -11.54 -3.86
N VAL A 189 1.56 -10.66 -2.86
CA VAL A 189 0.40 -10.05 -2.19
C VAL A 189 0.70 -8.57 -1.98
N GLU A 190 -0.27 -7.68 -2.22
CA GLU A 190 -0.23 -6.28 -1.80
C GLU A 190 -1.37 -5.96 -0.84
N LEU A 191 -1.02 -5.33 0.28
CA LEU A 191 -1.97 -4.86 1.28
C LEU A 191 -2.32 -3.39 1.04
N GLY A 192 -3.52 -3.00 1.45
CA GLY A 192 -3.91 -1.59 1.56
C GLY A 192 -5.22 -1.40 2.31
N GLY A 193 -5.57 -0.14 2.58
CA GLY A 193 -6.90 0.20 3.08
C GLY A 193 -7.99 -0.07 2.03
N THR A 194 -9.25 -0.12 2.44
CA THR A 194 -10.39 -0.20 1.49
C THR A 194 -10.43 0.95 0.48
N ASP A 195 -9.86 2.10 0.82
CA ASP A 195 -9.70 3.25 -0.07
C ASP A 195 -8.63 3.04 -1.17
N GLN A 196 -7.77 2.03 -1.04
CA GLN A 196 -6.72 1.69 -2.00
C GLN A 196 -7.14 0.62 -3.02
N LYS A 197 -8.34 0.02 -2.88
CA LYS A 197 -8.78 -1.11 -3.70
C LYS A 197 -8.55 -0.90 -5.20
N PHE A 198 -8.85 0.29 -5.72
CA PHE A 198 -8.63 0.62 -7.12
C PHE A 198 -7.15 0.54 -7.50
N ASN A 199 -6.24 1.20 -6.75
CA ASN A 199 -4.82 1.20 -7.08
C ASN A 199 -4.22 -0.21 -7.01
N LEU A 200 -4.67 -1.02 -6.04
CA LEU A 200 -4.25 -2.42 -5.90
C LEU A 200 -4.67 -3.27 -7.10
N LEU A 201 -5.87 -3.02 -7.65
CA LEU A 201 -6.37 -3.66 -8.87
C LEU A 201 -5.56 -3.23 -10.10
N VAL A 202 -5.24 -1.95 -10.24
CA VAL A 202 -4.34 -1.47 -11.31
C VAL A 202 -2.98 -2.16 -11.22
N GLY A 203 -2.43 -2.33 -10.00
CA GLY A 203 -1.21 -3.11 -9.76
C GLY A 203 -1.28 -4.52 -10.34
N ARG A 204 -2.39 -5.21 -10.05
CA ARG A 204 -2.64 -6.57 -10.54
C ARG A 204 -2.74 -6.65 -12.06
N ASP A 205 -3.47 -5.74 -12.69
CA ASP A 205 -3.62 -5.67 -14.14
C ASP A 205 -2.28 -5.38 -14.82
N ILE A 206 -1.54 -4.38 -14.34
CA ILE A 206 -0.26 -3.99 -14.91
C ILE A 206 0.77 -5.11 -14.77
N MET A 207 0.81 -5.86 -13.66
CA MET A 207 1.69 -7.03 -13.56
C MET A 207 1.46 -8.03 -14.69
N THR A 208 0.20 -8.27 -15.06
CA THR A 208 -0.16 -9.17 -16.16
C THR A 208 0.33 -8.63 -17.50
N GLU A 209 0.18 -7.33 -17.74
CA GLU A 209 0.68 -6.65 -18.95
C GLU A 209 2.21 -6.67 -19.07
N TYR A 210 2.93 -6.92 -17.98
CA TYR A 210 4.38 -7.15 -17.95
C TYR A 210 4.76 -8.65 -17.95
N GLY A 211 3.79 -9.55 -18.17
CA GLY A 211 4.01 -11.00 -18.22
C GLY A 211 4.36 -11.62 -16.86
N LEU A 212 4.05 -10.92 -15.76
CA LEU A 212 4.24 -11.42 -14.41
C LEU A 212 2.97 -12.07 -13.88
N GLU A 213 3.15 -13.00 -12.94
CA GLU A 213 2.01 -13.51 -12.17
C GLU A 213 1.40 -12.37 -11.35
N PRO A 214 0.09 -12.14 -11.44
CA PRO A 214 -0.55 -11.03 -10.75
C PRO A 214 -0.51 -11.21 -9.22
N GLN A 215 -0.41 -10.10 -8.50
CA GLN A 215 -0.49 -10.08 -7.03
C GLN A 215 -1.91 -10.39 -6.54
N VAL A 216 -2.02 -11.00 -5.37
CA VAL A 216 -3.28 -11.01 -4.60
C VAL A 216 -3.41 -9.67 -3.87
N ILE A 217 -4.62 -9.15 -3.81
CA ILE A 217 -4.97 -7.93 -3.11
C ILE A 217 -5.57 -8.30 -1.76
N LEU A 218 -5.15 -7.62 -0.70
CA LEU A 218 -5.73 -7.76 0.62
C LEU A 218 -6.10 -6.39 1.17
N THR A 219 -7.40 -6.11 1.27
CA THR A 219 -7.90 -4.83 1.80
C THR A 219 -8.22 -4.95 3.29
N LEU A 220 -7.93 -3.88 4.03
CA LEU A 220 -8.17 -3.78 5.45
C LEU A 220 -9.14 -2.63 5.75
N PRO A 221 -10.00 -2.77 6.76
CA PRO A 221 -10.91 -1.69 7.15
C PRO A 221 -10.12 -0.47 7.62
N LEU A 222 -10.66 0.71 7.33
CA LEU A 222 -10.08 1.97 7.80
C LEU A 222 -10.47 2.17 9.28
N LEU A 223 -9.47 2.44 10.12
CA LEU A 223 -9.73 2.79 11.51
C LEU A 223 -10.39 4.18 11.57
N ILE A 224 -11.53 4.27 12.24
CA ILE A 224 -12.22 5.53 12.52
C ILE A 224 -11.43 6.32 13.57
N GLY A 225 -11.35 7.64 13.39
CA GLY A 225 -10.67 8.56 14.29
C GLY A 225 -11.45 8.81 15.58
N LEU A 226 -10.88 9.64 16.46
CA LEU A 226 -11.46 10.00 17.75
C LEU A 226 -12.81 10.72 17.66
N ASP A 227 -13.10 11.34 16.52
CA ASP A 227 -14.38 11.99 16.23
C ASP A 227 -15.52 10.99 15.97
N GLY A 228 -15.21 9.71 15.75
CA GLY A 228 -16.20 8.64 15.58
C GLY A 228 -16.86 8.57 14.20
N THR A 229 -16.46 9.43 13.24
CA THR A 229 -17.09 9.50 11.91
C THR A 229 -16.09 9.36 10.77
N GLU A 230 -15.03 10.14 10.78
CA GLU A 230 -14.03 10.18 9.73
C GLU A 230 -12.93 9.14 9.99
N LYS A 231 -12.25 8.72 8.92
CA LYS A 231 -11.07 7.87 9.08
C LYS A 231 -9.99 8.59 9.88
N MET A 232 -9.25 7.83 10.67
CA MET A 232 -8.12 8.34 11.44
C MET A 232 -7.08 8.96 10.50
N SER A 233 -6.81 10.25 10.69
CA SER A 233 -5.93 11.02 9.81
C SER A 233 -5.26 12.17 10.54
N LYS A 234 -3.95 12.32 10.32
CA LYS A 234 -3.17 13.47 10.81
C LYS A 234 -3.76 14.81 10.38
N SER A 235 -4.24 14.90 9.14
CA SER A 235 -4.79 16.14 8.59
C SER A 235 -6.08 16.59 9.27
N LEU A 236 -6.79 15.66 9.90
CA LEU A 236 -8.05 15.93 10.61
C LEU A 236 -7.82 16.11 12.11
N GLY A 237 -6.60 15.88 12.62
CA GLY A 237 -6.30 15.96 14.05
C GLY A 237 -7.02 14.91 14.91
N ASN A 238 -7.60 13.88 14.30
CA ASN A 238 -8.43 12.84 14.96
C ASN A 238 -7.65 11.53 15.21
N TYR A 239 -6.33 11.61 15.39
CA TYR A 239 -5.44 10.46 15.44
C TYR A 239 -4.79 10.27 16.81
N ILE A 240 -4.32 9.05 17.06
CA ILE A 240 -3.43 8.72 18.17
C ILE A 240 -2.11 8.24 17.58
N GLY A 241 -1.04 8.99 17.84
CA GLY A 241 0.33 8.68 17.41
C GLY A 241 0.96 7.55 18.22
N ILE A 242 1.74 6.68 17.57
CA ILE A 242 2.36 5.53 18.27
C ILE A 242 3.59 5.88 19.11
N ASN A 243 4.05 7.13 18.99
CA ASN A 243 5.16 7.72 19.74
C ASN A 243 4.70 8.73 20.79
N GLU A 244 3.38 8.90 20.96
CA GLU A 244 2.86 9.73 22.04
C GLU A 244 3.20 9.11 23.41
N LEU A 245 3.17 9.93 24.46
CA LEU A 245 3.43 9.45 25.81
C LEU A 245 2.34 8.44 26.21
N PRO A 246 2.65 7.42 27.03
CA PRO A 246 1.67 6.43 27.45
C PRO A 246 0.41 7.03 28.06
N GLN A 247 0.53 8.13 28.80
CA GLN A 247 -0.60 8.86 29.39
C GLN A 247 -1.49 9.49 28.32
N GLU A 248 -0.90 10.12 27.29
CA GLU A 248 -1.63 10.74 26.18
C GLU A 248 -2.35 9.67 25.32
N MET A 249 -1.71 8.53 25.08
CA MET A 249 -2.33 7.42 24.35
C MET A 249 -3.47 6.75 25.14
N TYR A 250 -3.39 6.73 26.47
CA TYR A 250 -4.41 6.11 27.33
C TYR A 250 -5.66 6.99 27.44
N GLY A 251 -5.48 8.31 27.53
CA GLY A 251 -6.56 9.30 27.72
C GLY A 251 -6.71 9.74 29.16
#